data_AF-A0A2T2SGV5-F1
#
_entry.id   AF-A0A2T2SGV5-F1
#
_cell.length_a   1.000
_cell.length_b   1.000
_cell.length_c   1.000
_cell.angle_alpha   90.00
_cell.angle_beta   90.00
_cell.angle_gamma   90.00
#
_symmetry.space_group_name_H-M   'P 1'
#
loop_
_entity.id
_entity.type
_entity.pdbx_description
1 polymer ?
#
loop_
_entity_poly.entity_id
_entity_poly.type
_entity_poly.pdbx_seq_one_letter_code
_entity_poly.pdbx_strand_id
1 'polypeptide(L)' 'MSTDRLEALQSFHEEDPDDAFTRFALAREHLKRGHPDEALAHFEALVEEQPGYTGTYYHLGKLYARLG' A
#
# COMPACT_ATOMS: atom_id res chain seq x y z
N MET A 1 -20.84 6.86 12.57
CA MET A 1 -20.11 7.10 11.31
C MET A 1 -19.14 5.95 11.14
N SER A 2 -19.35 5.06 10.18
CA SER A 2 -18.33 4.07 9.84
C SER A 2 -17.23 4.83 9.12
N THR A 3 -16.15 5.16 9.81
CA THR A 3 -15.00 5.86 9.20
C THR A 3 -14.50 5.03 8.03
N ASP A 4 -14.34 5.67 6.87
CA ASP A 4 -13.85 4.99 5.69
C ASP A 4 -12.41 4.51 5.94
N ARG A 5 -12.14 3.23 5.65
CA ARG A 5 -10.83 2.64 5.97
C ARG A 5 -9.70 3.34 5.23
N LEU A 6 -9.93 3.76 3.99
CA LEU A 6 -8.95 4.48 3.20
C LEU A 6 -8.69 5.87 3.78
N GLU A 7 -9.73 6.63 4.11
CA GLU A 7 -9.61 7.94 4.76
C GLU A 7 -8.79 7.86 6.06
N ALA A 8 -9.07 6.87 6.91
CA ALA A 8 -8.30 6.65 8.14
C ALA A 8 -6.82 6.35 7.86
N LEU A 9 -6.53 5.52 6.86
CA LEU A 9 -5.16 5.19 6.47
C LEU A 9 -4.43 6.38 5.84
N GLN A 10 -5.13 7.23 5.09
CA GLN A 10 -4.58 8.48 4.54
C GLN A 10 -4.20 9.44 5.66
N SER A 11 -5.07 9.61 6.66
CA SER A 11 -4.76 10.44 7.84
C SER A 11 -3.53 9.92 8.59
N PHE A 12 -3.40 8.60 8.79
CA PHE A 12 -2.20 8.04 9.42
C PHE A 12 -0.95 8.24 8.57
N HIS A 13 -1.08 8.19 7.25
CA HIS A 13 0.04 8.44 6.35
C HIS A 13 0.47 9.90 6.32
N GLU A 14 -0.47 10.84 6.50
CA GLU A 14 -0.15 12.26 6.65
C GLU A 14 0.56 12.55 7.98
N GLU A 15 0.19 11.84 9.05
CA GLU A 15 0.86 11.94 10.35
C GLU A 15 2.26 11.32 10.36
N ASP A 16 2.43 10.17 9.69
CA ASP A 16 3.71 9.46 9.54
C ASP A 16 3.88 8.90 8.11
N PRO A 17 4.45 9.68 7.18
CA PRO A 17 4.66 9.26 5.79
C PRO A 17 5.66 8.11 5.62
N ASP A 18 6.52 7.91 6.61
CA ASP A 18 7.60 6.92 6.59
C ASP A 18 7.17 5.58 7.24
N ASP A 19 5.98 5.50 7.83
CA ASP A 19 5.46 4.24 8.36
C ASP A 19 5.15 3.25 7.24
N ALA A 20 6.04 2.26 7.07
CA ALA A 20 5.87 1.18 6.09
C ALA A 20 4.55 0.43 6.29
N PHE A 21 4.09 0.26 7.53
CA PHE A 21 2.87 -0.48 7.78
C PHE A 21 1.65 0.25 7.22
N THR A 22 1.55 1.56 7.44
CA THR A 22 0.47 2.39 6.89
C THR A 22 0.51 2.42 5.37
N ARG A 23 1.69 2.63 4.77
CA ARG A 23 1.85 2.59 3.31
C ARG A 23 1.45 1.23 2.71
N PHE A 24 1.80 0.13 3.37
CA PHE A 24 1.41 -1.22 2.97
C PHE A 24 -0.10 -1.45 3.12
N ALA A 25 -0.70 -0.92 4.18
CA ALA A 25 -2.14 -0.99 4.40
C ALA A 25 -2.92 -0.18 3.36
N LEU A 26 -2.43 1.00 2.96
CA LEU A 26 -2.98 1.79 1.85
C LEU A 26 -2.96 0.98 0.56
N ALA A 27 -1.81 0.40 0.19
CA ALA A 27 -1.70 -0.44 -1.00
C ALA A 27 -2.75 -1.56 -1.02
N ARG A 28 -2.91 -2.27 0.10
CA ARG A 28 -3.90 -3.34 0.23
C ARG A 28 -5.34 -2.84 0.17
N GLU A 29 -5.63 -1.66 0.70
CA GLU A 29 -6.96 -1.06 0.66
C GLU A 29 -7.31 -0.62 -0.77
N HIS A 30 -6.37 -0.03 -1.52
CA HIS A 30 -6.52 0.25 -2.94
C HIS A 30 -6.82 -1.01 -3.76
N LEU A 31 -6.10 -2.13 -3.51
CA LEU A 31 -6.41 -3.41 -4.18
C LEU A 31 -7.84 -3.90 -3.92
N LYS A 32 -8.34 -3.76 -2.69
CA LYS A 32 -9.72 -4.17 -2.36
C LYS A 32 -10.76 -3.32 -3.10
N ARG A 33 -10.44 -2.05 -3.36
CA ARG A 33 -11.32 -1.10 -4.05
C ARG A 33 -11.24 -1.20 -5.57
N GLY A 34 -10.35 -2.04 -6.11
CA GLY A 34 -10.17 -2.19 -7.56
C GLY A 34 -9.30 -1.09 -8.17
N HIS A 35 -8.42 -0.50 -7.37
CA HIS A 35 -7.48 0.56 -7.76
C HIS A 35 -6.05 -0.01 -7.80
N PRO A 36 -5.71 -0.87 -8.78
CA PRO A 36 -4.43 -1.58 -8.79
C PRO A 36 -3.23 -0.68 -9.08
N ASP A 37 -3.41 0.42 -9.80
CA ASP A 37 -2.32 1.34 -10.15
C ASP A 37 -1.84 2.12 -8.92
N GLU A 38 -2.77 2.61 -8.09
CA GLU A 38 -2.46 3.25 -6.82
C GLU A 38 -1.84 2.27 -5.82
N ALA A 39 -2.34 1.03 -5.81
CA ALA A 39 -1.73 -0.02 -5.00
C ALA A 39 -0.29 -0.34 -5.44
N LEU A 40 -0.03 -0.35 -6.75
CA LEU A 40 1.30 -0.57 -7.29
C LEU A 40 2.26 0.52 -6.84
N ALA A 41 1.88 1.80 -6.98
CA ALA A 41 2.71 2.93 -6.57
C ALA A 41 3.10 2.86 -5.08
N HIS A 42 2.16 2.49 -4.20
CA HIS A 42 2.48 2.32 -2.77
C HIS A 42 3.43 1.15 -2.50
N PHE A 43 3.29 0.03 -3.21
CA PHE A 43 4.19 -1.12 -3.05
C PHE A 43 5.58 -0.85 -3.63
N GLU A 44 5.68 -0.19 -4.78
CA GLU A 44 6.96 0.21 -5.37
C GLU A 44 7.72 1.15 -4.44
N ALA A 45 7.05 2.18 -3.92
CA ALA A 45 7.65 3.11 -2.94
C ALA A 45 8.15 2.38 -1.69
N LEU A 46 7.42 1.36 -1.20
CA LEU A 46 7.90 0.53 -0.07
C LEU A 46 9.18 -0.21 -0.38
N VAL A 47 9.33 -0.77 -1.59
CA VAL A 47 10.55 -1.49 -1.96
C VAL A 47 11.73 -0.53 -2.15
N GLU A 48 11.48 0.66 -2.68
CA GLU A 48 12.50 1.69 -2.89
C GLU A 48 12.97 2.31 -1.57
N GLU A 49 12.05 2.73 -0.72
CA GLU A 49 12.35 3.46 0.51
C GLU A 49 12.67 2.53 1.70
N GLN A 50 11.99 1.38 1.77
CA GLN A 50 12.03 0.47 2.92
C GLN A 50 12.24 -0.99 2.46
N PRO A 51 13.39 -1.30 1.82
CA PRO A 51 13.66 -2.61 1.25
C PRO A 51 13.64 -3.76 2.27
N GLY A 52 13.78 -3.45 3.57
CA GLY A 52 13.68 -4.39 4.68
C GLY A 52 12.24 -4.82 5.02
N TYR A 53 11.21 -4.16 4.48
CA TYR A 53 9.81 -4.55 4.67
C TYR A 53 9.44 -5.73 3.76
N THR A 54 10.00 -6.90 4.09
CA THR A 54 9.97 -8.12 3.27
C THR A 54 8.57 -8.60 2.88
N GLY A 55 7.54 -8.24 3.66
CA GLY A 55 6.14 -8.53 3.33
C GLY A 55 5.71 -7.95 1.98
N THR A 56 6.29 -6.82 1.55
CA THR A 56 5.90 -6.16 0.29
C THR A 56 6.17 -7.01 -0.94
N TYR A 57 7.31 -7.71 -1.01
CA TYR A 57 7.72 -8.42 -2.23
C TYR A 57 6.73 -9.49 -2.68
N TYR A 58 6.13 -10.23 -1.73
CA TYR A 58 5.11 -11.23 -2.06
C TYR A 58 3.87 -10.59 -2.67
N HIS A 59 3.40 -9.49 -2.10
CA HIS A 59 2.22 -8.78 -2.58
C HIS A 59 2.46 -8.08 -3.91
N LEU A 60 3.62 -7.44 -4.06
CA LEU A 60 4.04 -6.77 -5.28
C LEU A 60 4.22 -7.77 -6.43
N GLY A 61 4.90 -8.91 -6.20
CA GLY A 61 5.03 -9.97 -7.20
C GLY A 61 3.67 -10.54 -7.65
N LYS A 62 2.75 -10.76 -6.70
CA LYS A 62 1.38 -11.18 -7.01
C LYS A 62 0.61 -10.11 -7.81
N LEU A 63 0.84 -8.83 -7.53
CA LEU A 63 0.22 -7.73 -8.27
C LEU A 63 0.75 -7.66 -9.70
N TYR A 64 2.07 -7.74 -9.90
CA TYR A 64 2.67 -7.81 -11.23
C TYR A 64 2.15 -8.99 -12.04
N ALA A 65 2.07 -10.17 -11.44
CA ALA A 65 1.52 -11.35 -12.11
C ALA A 65 0.03 -11.23 -12.49
N ARG A 66 -0.70 -10.27 -11.91
CA ARG A 66 -2.10 -9.97 -12.27
C ARG A 66 -2.20 -8.89 -13.36
N LEU A 67 -1.22 -8.00 -13.44
CA LEU A 67 -1.20 -6.88 -14.40
C LEU A 67 -0.56 -7.25 -15.74
N GLY A 68 0.36 -8.21 -15.74
CA GLY A 68 0.92 -8.84 -16.95
C GLY A 68 0.07 -10.01 -17.43
#